data_AF-A0A959WLF4-F1
#
_entry.id   AF-A0A959WLF4-F1
#
_cell.length_a   1.000
_cell.length_b   1.000
_cell.length_c   1.000
_cell.angle_alpha   90.00
_cell.angle_beta   90.00
_cell.angle_gamma   90.00
#
_symmetry.space_group_name_H-M   'P 1'
#
loop_
_entity.id
_entity.type
_entity.pdbx_description
1 polymer ?
#
loop_
_entity_poly.entity_id
_entity_poly.type
_entity_poly.pdbx_seq_one_letter_code
_entity_poly.pdbx_strand_id
1 'polypeptide(L)'
;MAELTCPLCHGRAAEGAEIAAARCPWCGARFAGGTEDPPTAVAAASESWTIETPDARLVADGLFRLAPDEPLLERLGITTDRRDGFYRWWVFVAEGADPAAAFSEAASHGLPRA
;
A
#
# COMPACT_ATOMS: atom_id res chain seq x y z
N MET A 1 -6.81 4.23 19.67
CA MET A 1 -7.67 4.36 18.46
C MET A 1 -6.75 4.48 17.24
N ALA A 2 -7.08 3.88 16.10
CA ALA A 2 -6.27 3.91 14.89
C ALA A 2 -6.75 5.00 13.92
N GLU A 3 -5.81 5.68 13.27
CA GLU A 3 -6.04 6.67 12.21
C GLU A 3 -5.13 6.34 11.02
N LEU A 4 -5.71 6.20 9.82
CA LEU A 4 -4.97 5.90 8.59
C LEU A 4 -5.04 7.08 7.64
N THR A 5 -3.88 7.59 7.22
CA THR A 5 -3.74 8.65 6.23
C THR A 5 -3.48 8.05 4.85
N CYS A 6 -4.16 8.52 3.81
CA CYS A 6 -3.89 8.10 2.44
C CYS A 6 -2.56 8.71 1.96
N PRO A 7 -1.58 7.92 1.50
CA PRO A 7 -0.31 8.46 1.01
C PRO A 7 -0.45 9.18 -0.33
N LEU A 8 -1.54 8.96 -1.07
CA LEU A 8 -1.75 9.51 -2.41
C LEU A 8 -2.40 10.90 -2.41
N CYS A 9 -3.32 11.16 -1.48
CA CYS A 9 -4.02 12.44 -1.39
C CYS A 9 -3.85 13.15 -0.05
N HIS A 10 -3.16 12.52 0.90
CA HIS A 10 -2.93 13.01 2.27
C HIS A 10 -4.20 13.23 3.11
N GLY A 11 -5.38 12.84 2.60
CA GLY A 11 -6.63 12.82 3.35
C GLY A 11 -6.69 11.66 4.34
N ARG A 12 -7.47 11.81 5.41
CA ARG A 12 -7.75 10.71 6.35
C ARG A 12 -8.58 9.64 5.63
N ALA A 13 -8.00 8.47 5.44
CA ALA A 13 -8.62 7.34 4.73
C ALA A 13 -9.60 6.58 5.63
N ALA A 14 -9.23 6.36 6.90
CA ALA A 14 -10.05 5.64 7.87
C ALA A 14 -9.67 6.00 9.32
N GLU A 15 -10.59 5.76 10.25
CA GLU A 15 -10.40 5.92 11.69
C GLU A 15 -11.27 4.89 12.43
N GLY A 16 -10.78 4.30 13.52
CA GLY A 16 -11.55 3.34 14.31
C GLY A 16 -10.72 2.51 15.28
N ALA A 17 -11.38 1.60 16.01
CA ALA A 17 -10.68 0.63 16.85
C ALA A 17 -9.88 -0.37 16.00
N GLU A 18 -10.49 -0.86 14.92
CA GLU A 18 -9.87 -1.66 13.89
C GLU A 18 -10.28 -1.13 12.53
N ILE A 19 -9.29 -0.91 11.66
CA ILE A 19 -9.49 -0.43 10.29
C ILE A 19 -9.62 -1.67 9.40
N ALA A 20 -10.57 -1.64 8.45
CA ALA A 20 -10.76 -2.69 7.45
C ALA A 20 -10.38 -2.15 6.06
N ALA A 21 -10.09 -3.07 5.12
CA ALA A 21 -9.89 -2.71 3.72
C ALA A 21 -11.10 -1.97 3.16
N ALA A 22 -10.87 -0.86 2.46
CA ALA A 22 -11.92 0.00 1.92
C ALA A 22 -11.37 0.91 0.81
N ARG A 23 -12.07 2.02 0.55
CA ARG A 23 -11.62 3.11 -0.34
C ARG A 23 -11.46 4.39 0.45
N CYS A 24 -10.43 5.16 0.12
CA CYS A 24 -10.26 6.50 0.62
C CYS A 24 -11.45 7.37 0.17
N PRO A 25 -12.15 8.07 1.09
CA PRO A 25 -13.32 8.87 0.75
C PRO A 25 -12.99 10.14 -0.05
N TRP A 26 -11.71 10.52 -0.16
CA TRP A 26 -11.27 11.76 -0.79
C TRP A 26 -10.83 11.59 -2.25
N CYS A 27 -10.08 10.52 -2.54
CA CYS A 27 -9.50 10.29 -3.87
C CYS A 27 -9.88 8.94 -4.49
N GLY A 28 -10.76 8.17 -3.85
CA GLY A 28 -11.24 6.89 -4.36
C GLY A 28 -10.22 5.74 -4.34
N ALA A 29 -8.97 6.00 -3.96
CA ALA A 29 -7.92 5.00 -3.84
C ALA A 29 -8.36 3.85 -2.94
N ARG A 30 -8.25 2.61 -3.42
CA ARG A 30 -8.51 1.43 -2.59
C ARG A 30 -7.32 1.17 -1.68
N PHE A 31 -7.58 0.68 -0.48
CA PHE A 31 -6.54 0.27 0.44
C PHE A 31 -6.88 -1.05 1.12
N ALA A 32 -5.85 -1.84 1.38
CA ALA A 32 -5.91 -3.12 2.08
C ALA A 32 -4.56 -3.38 2.78
N GLY A 33 -4.51 -4.37 3.65
CA GLY A 33 -3.37 -4.63 4.55
C GLY A 33 -3.85 -4.80 5.98
N GLY A 34 -3.28 -4.02 6.90
CA GLY A 34 -3.56 -4.13 8.32
C GLY A 34 -2.72 -5.22 8.99
N THR A 35 -1.45 -5.34 8.61
CA THR A 35 -0.53 -6.40 9.08
C THR A 35 0.71 -5.79 9.76
N GLU A 36 1.53 -6.64 10.38
CA GLU A 36 2.66 -6.20 11.22
C GLU A 36 3.88 -5.72 10.42
N ASP A 37 4.04 -6.19 9.18
CA ASP A 37 5.15 -5.84 8.30
C ASP A 37 4.71 -5.52 6.85
N PRO A 38 5.53 -4.79 6.07
CA PRO A 38 5.19 -4.38 4.72
C PRO A 38 4.96 -5.53 3.72
N PRO A 39 5.84 -6.55 3.62
CA PRO A 39 5.59 -7.71 2.75
C PRO A 39 4.25 -8.41 3.04
N THR A 40 3.92 -8.63 4.32
CA THR A 40 2.63 -9.23 4.69
C THR A 40 1.46 -8.31 4.33
N ALA A 41 1.63 -6.98 4.35
CA ALA A 41 0.59 -6.03 3.94
C ALA A 41 0.33 -6.10 2.43
N VAL A 42 1.39 -6.24 1.64
CA VAL A 42 1.28 -6.48 0.19
C VAL A 42 0.53 -7.78 -0.06
N ALA A 43 0.92 -8.88 0.60
CA ALA A 43 0.24 -10.17 0.44
C ALA A 43 -1.25 -10.10 0.81
N ALA A 44 -1.58 -9.46 1.93
CA ALA A 44 -2.97 -9.25 2.36
C ALA A 44 -3.77 -8.37 1.39
N ALA A 45 -3.15 -7.33 0.82
CA ALA A 45 -3.78 -6.51 -0.21
C ALA A 45 -4.05 -7.30 -1.50
N SER A 46 -3.12 -8.18 -1.87
CA SER A 46 -3.23 -9.08 -3.02
C SER A 46 -4.44 -10.01 -2.91
N GLU A 47 -4.59 -10.64 -1.74
CA GLU A 47 -5.71 -11.49 -1.41
C GLU A 47 -7.03 -10.69 -1.42
N SER A 48 -7.05 -9.54 -0.75
CA SER A 48 -8.22 -8.66 -0.69
C SER A 48 -8.70 -8.19 -2.06
N TRP A 49 -7.78 -8.01 -3.02
CA TRP A 49 -8.11 -7.57 -4.38
C TRP A 49 -8.20 -8.71 -5.39
N THR A 50 -7.99 -9.95 -4.96
CA THR A 50 -8.02 -11.16 -5.80
C THR A 50 -7.11 -11.03 -7.02
N ILE A 51 -5.89 -10.55 -6.81
CA ILE A 51 -4.86 -10.42 -7.84
C ILE A 51 -3.74 -11.43 -7.61
N GLU A 52 -3.15 -11.91 -8.70
CA GLU A 52 -1.84 -12.55 -8.61
C GLU A 52 -0.80 -11.48 -8.28
N THR A 53 0.02 -11.75 -7.27
CA THR A 53 1.06 -10.82 -6.85
C THR A 53 2.42 -11.44 -7.09
N PRO A 54 3.36 -10.66 -7.64
CA PRO A 54 4.78 -11.01 -7.58
C PRO A 54 5.22 -11.32 -6.15
N ASP A 55 6.48 -11.68 -5.95
CA ASP A 55 7.02 -11.81 -4.61
C ASP A 55 6.73 -10.53 -3.78
N ALA A 56 5.91 -10.66 -2.74
CA ALA A 56 5.44 -9.55 -1.91
C ALA A 56 6.60 -8.79 -1.25
N ARG A 57 7.73 -9.49 -1.02
CA ARG A 57 8.95 -8.87 -0.51
C ARG A 57 9.58 -7.97 -1.57
N LEU A 58 9.65 -8.41 -2.83
CA LEU A 58 10.16 -7.57 -3.92
C LEU A 58 9.29 -6.33 -4.15
N VAL A 59 7.96 -6.48 -4.08
CA VAL A 59 7.03 -5.33 -4.19
C VAL A 59 7.29 -4.34 -3.05
N ALA A 60 7.36 -4.81 -1.81
CA ALA A 60 7.62 -3.97 -0.64
C ALA A 60 8.99 -3.29 -0.72
N ASP A 61 10.05 -4.04 -0.99
CA ASP A 61 11.41 -3.50 -1.14
C ASP A 61 11.48 -2.48 -2.29
N GLY A 62 10.78 -2.74 -3.39
CA GLY A 62 10.67 -1.84 -4.52
C GLY A 62 10.03 -0.51 -4.15
N LEU A 63 8.92 -0.54 -3.41
CA LEU A 63 8.24 0.67 -2.91
C LEU A 63 9.13 1.54 -2.02
N PHE A 64 9.97 0.94 -1.17
CA PHE A 64 10.92 1.69 -0.35
C PHE A 64 12.15 2.21 -1.12
N ARG A 65 12.36 1.75 -2.36
CA ARG A 65 13.47 2.17 -3.22
C ARG A 65 13.08 3.20 -4.27
N LEU A 66 11.79 3.50 -4.43
CA LEU A 66 11.33 4.52 -5.37
C LEU A 66 11.93 5.88 -5.01
N ALA A 67 12.46 6.57 -6.01
CA ALA A 67 12.85 7.97 -5.86
C ALA A 67 11.58 8.84 -5.70
N PRO A 68 11.68 10.00 -5.02
CA PRO A 68 10.52 10.86 -4.77
C PRO A 68 9.77 11.35 -6.00
N ASP A 69 10.41 11.35 -7.18
CA ASP A 69 9.88 11.78 -8.47
C ASP A 69 9.41 10.62 -9.37
N GLU A 70 9.44 9.38 -8.87
CA GLU A 70 8.96 8.22 -9.61
C GLU A 70 7.45 8.32 -9.87
N PRO A 71 6.98 8.26 -11.14
CA PRO A 71 5.55 8.34 -11.48
C PRO A 71 4.69 7.24 -10.84
N LEU A 72 5.29 6.14 -10.40
CA LEU A 72 4.59 5.08 -9.67
C LEU A 72 4.03 5.57 -8.33
N LEU A 73 4.66 6.56 -7.68
CA LEU A 73 4.19 7.10 -6.39
C LEU A 73 2.85 7.86 -6.51
N GLU A 74 2.44 8.25 -7.71
CA GLU A 74 1.12 8.83 -7.97
C GLU A 74 0.01 7.78 -7.96
N ARG A 75 0.36 6.50 -8.14
CA ARG A 75 -0.58 5.39 -8.34
C ARG A 75 -0.55 4.35 -7.23
N LEU A 76 0.56 4.25 -6.50
CA LEU A 76 0.81 3.20 -5.53
C LEU A 76 1.55 3.77 -4.33
N GLY A 77 1.10 3.42 -3.13
CA GLY A 77 1.75 3.84 -1.90
C GLY A 77 1.62 2.81 -0.79
N ILE A 78 2.57 2.83 0.14
CA ILE A 78 2.55 2.02 1.36
C ILE A 78 2.78 2.94 2.55
N THR A 79 2.02 2.72 3.62
CA THR A 79 2.11 3.55 4.83
C THR A 79 1.68 2.76 6.05
N THR A 80 1.73 3.39 7.21
CA THR A 80 1.22 2.84 8.46
C THR A 80 0.02 3.64 8.95
N ASP A 81 -0.84 2.99 9.73
CA ASP A 81 -1.75 3.74 10.59
C ASP A 81 -1.03 4.26 11.84
N ARG A 82 -1.62 5.31 12.42
CA ARG A 82 -1.26 5.84 13.73
C ARG A 82 -2.18 5.22 14.76
N ARG A 83 -1.64 4.41 15.68
CA ARG A 83 -2.37 3.83 16.82
C ARG A 83 -1.44 3.73 18.04
N ASP A 84 -2.01 3.45 19.20
CA ASP A 84 -1.27 3.40 20.47
C ASP A 84 -0.47 2.09 20.59
N GLY A 85 0.85 2.19 20.79
CA GLY A 85 1.73 1.07 21.16
C GLY A 85 2.24 0.18 20.02
N PHE A 86 1.67 0.27 18.81
CA PHE A 86 2.17 -0.42 17.60
C PHE A 86 1.65 0.29 16.35
N TYR A 87 1.99 -0.20 15.17
CA TYR A 87 1.45 0.26 13.89
C TYR A 87 1.08 -0.95 13.03
N ARG A 88 0.20 -0.74 12.05
CA ARG A 88 -0.05 -1.72 11.00
C ARG A 88 0.18 -1.11 9.62
N TRP A 89 0.67 -1.94 8.70
CA TRP A 89 1.03 -1.55 7.34
C TRP A 89 -0.15 -1.68 6.38
N TRP A 90 -0.28 -0.71 5.49
CA TRP A 90 -1.39 -0.55 4.55
C TRP A 90 -0.87 -0.17 3.17
N VAL A 91 -1.43 -0.81 2.14
CA VAL A 91 -1.12 -0.54 0.73
C VAL A 91 -2.30 0.18 0.10
N PHE A 92 -2.00 1.19 -0.72
CA PHE A 92 -2.96 2.01 -1.45
C PHE A 92 -2.70 1.91 -2.94
N VAL A 93 -3.77 1.73 -3.72
CA VAL A 93 -3.74 1.85 -5.19
C VAL A 93 -4.74 2.91 -5.61
N ALA A 94 -4.30 3.85 -6.45
CA ALA A 94 -5.11 4.94 -6.95
C ALA A 94 -6.40 4.45 -7.64
N GLU A 95 -7.42 5.30 -7.65
CA GLU A 95 -8.65 5.00 -8.38
C GLU A 95 -8.36 4.81 -9.88
N GLY A 96 -8.95 3.77 -10.48
CA GLY A 96 -8.75 3.43 -11.89
C GLY A 96 -7.42 2.74 -12.21
N ALA A 97 -6.47 2.67 -11.27
CA ALA A 97 -5.21 1.97 -11.48
C ALA A 97 -5.37 0.44 -11.32
N ASP A 98 -4.64 -0.30 -12.16
CA ASP A 98 -4.50 -1.75 -12.07
C ASP A 98 -3.44 -2.12 -11.00
N PRO A 99 -3.82 -2.82 -9.91
CA PRO A 99 -2.91 -3.19 -8.85
C PRO A 99 -1.87 -4.20 -9.30
N ALA A 100 -2.24 -5.14 -10.17
CA ALA A 100 -1.33 -6.20 -10.61
C ALA A 100 -0.19 -5.59 -11.42
N ALA A 101 -0.51 -4.65 -12.32
CA ALA A 101 0.47 -3.86 -13.04
C ALA A 101 1.33 -3.01 -12.10
N ALA A 102 0.71 -2.28 -11.15
CA ALA A 102 1.44 -1.43 -10.21
C ALA A 102 2.40 -2.23 -9.31
N PHE A 103 1.99 -3.41 -8.83
CA PHE A 103 2.83 -4.30 -8.03
C PHE A 103 3.97 -4.89 -8.86
N SER A 104 3.70 -5.27 -10.12
CA SER A 104 4.74 -5.76 -11.02
C SER A 104 5.81 -4.70 -11.31
N GLU A 105 5.37 -3.46 -11.53
CA GLU A 105 6.26 -2.29 -11.68
C GLU A 105 7.09 -2.10 -10.41
N ALA A 106 6.47 -2.03 -9.23
CA ALA A 106 7.18 -1.93 -7.95
C ALA A 106 8.21 -3.05 -7.75
N ALA A 107 7.84 -4.30 -8.00
CA ALA A 107 8.73 -5.45 -7.84
C ALA A 107 10.02 -5.34 -8.69
N SER A 108 9.95 -4.69 -9.86
CA SER A 108 11.13 -4.47 -10.70
C SER A 108 12.17 -3.55 -10.04
N HIS A 109 11.75 -2.62 -9.18
CA HIS A 109 12.65 -1.79 -8.35
C HIS A 109 13.23 -2.57 -7.15
N GLY A 110 12.57 -3.65 -6.73
CA GLY A 110 13.02 -4.52 -5.64
C GLY A 110 14.21 -5.41 -6.00
N LEU A 111 14.48 -5.61 -7.30
CA LEU A 111 15.58 -6.45 -7.77
C LEU A 111 16.96 -5.87 -7.38
N PRO A 112 17.95 -6.71 -7.10
CA PRO A 112 19.32 -6.24 -6.89
C PRO A 112 19.84 -5.55 -8.17
N ARG A 113 20.52 -4.41 -8.02
CA ARG A 113 21.28 -3.83 -9.13
C ARG A 113 22.50 -4.72 -9.38
N ALA A 114 22.68 -5.13 -10.63
CA ALA A 114 23.84 -5.89 -11.10
C ALA A 114 25.13 -5.06 -11.03
#